data_AF-A0A401TVZ3-F1
#
_entry.id   AF-A0A401TVZ3-F1
#
_cell.length_a   1.000
_cell.length_b   1.000
_cell.length_c   1.000
_cell.angle_alpha   90.00
_cell.angle_beta   90.00
_cell.angle_gamma   90.00
#
_symmetry.space_group_name_H-M   'P 1'
#
loop_
_entity.id
_entity.type
_entity.pdbx_description
1 polymer ?
#
loop_
_entity_poly.entity_id
_entity_poly.type
_entity_poly.pdbx_seq_one_letter_code
_entity_poly.pdbx_strand_id
1 'polypeptide(L)' 'VEQMAIDWLTGNFYFVDDVDDRLFVCDKKGDTCIILLDVELYNPKSIALDPTSG' A
#
# COMPACT_ATOMS: atom_id res chain seq x y z
N VAL A 1 7.08 -3.21 7.90
CA VAL A 1 6.14 -3.84 6.91
C VAL A 1 5.46 -5.03 7.56
N GLU A 2 4.31 -4.80 8.19
CA GLU A 2 3.44 -5.88 8.68
C GLU A 2 2.53 -6.44 7.57
N GLN A 3 2.15 -5.63 6.56
CA GLN A 3 1.34 -6.09 5.42
C GLN A 3 1.69 -5.46 4.09
N MET A 4 1.42 -6.25 3.05
CA MET A 4 1.51 -5.89 1.63
C MET A 4 0.32 -6.48 0.87
N ALA A 5 -0.13 -5.78 -0.16
CA ALA A 5 -1.06 -6.28 -1.17
C ALA A 5 -0.55 -5.92 -2.58
N ILE A 6 -0.85 -6.76 -3.56
CA ILE A 6 -0.42 -6.55 -4.95
C ILE A 6 -1.66 -6.34 -5.80
N ASP A 7 -1.67 -5.27 -6.58
CA ASP A 7 -2.59 -5.10 -7.69
C ASP A 7 -2.09 -6.01 -8.83
N TRP A 8 -2.81 -7.09 -9.10
CA TRP A 8 -2.42 -8.06 -10.14
C TRP A 8 -2.64 -7.54 -11.57
N LEU A 9 -3.41 -6.47 -11.77
CA LEU A 9 -3.64 -5.89 -13.09
C LEU A 9 -2.44 -5.03 -13.51
N THR A 10 -1.96 -4.16 -12.61
CA THR A 10 -0.84 -3.25 -12.91
C THR A 10 0.52 -3.80 -12.47
N GLY A 11 0.53 -4.68 -11.47
CA GLY A 11 1.71 -5.15 -10.78
C GLY A 11 2.23 -4.19 -9.70
N ASN A 12 1.54 -3.08 -9.44
CA ASN A 12 1.87 -2.19 -8.34
C ASN A 12 1.67 -2.91 -7.00
N PHE A 13 2.48 -2.57 -6.00
CA PHE A 13 2.34 -3.11 -4.67
C PHE A 13 2.11 -2.01 -3.64
N TYR A 14 1.25 -2.33 -2.69
CA TYR A 14 0.79 -1.46 -1.63
C TYR A 14 1.28 -2.06 -0.33
N PHE A 15 1.77 -1.23 0.58
CA PHE A 15 2.20 -1.71 1.88
C PHE A 15 1.97 -0.67 2.96
N VAL A 16 1.78 -1.17 4.16
CA VAL A 16 1.61 -0.34 5.35
C VAL A 16 2.91 -0.34 6.13
N ASP A 17 3.38 0.85 6.45
CA ASP A 17 4.47 1.05 7.39
C ASP A 17 3.93 1.24 8.80
N ASP A 18 4.42 0.39 9.71
CA ASP A 18 4.03 0.29 11.11
C ASP A 18 4.76 1.31 12.01
N VAL A 19 5.77 2.01 11.48
CA VAL A 19 6.50 3.06 12.19
C VAL A 19 5.84 4.41 11.99
N ASP A 20 5.52 4.76 10.74
CA ASP A 20 4.94 6.06 10.39
C ASP A 20 3.41 6.05 10.28
N ASP A 21 2.74 4.90 10.45
CA ASP A 21 1.30 4.71 10.22
C ASP A 21 0.88 5.22 8.83
N ARG A 22 1.58 4.78 7.78
CA ARG A 22 1.37 5.25 6.39
C ARG A 22 1.13 4.11 5.42
N LEU A 23 0.22 4.34 4.47
CA LEU A 23 0.02 3.48 3.30
C LEU A 23 0.83 4.02 2.13
N PHE A 24 1.64 3.15 1.56
CA PHE A 24 2.42 3.44 0.36
C PHE A 24 1.89 2.65 -0.84
N VAL A 25 2.13 3.19 -2.02
CA VAL A 25 2.08 2.43 -3.28
C VAL A 25 3.38 2.62 -4.02
N CYS A 26 3.92 1.52 -4.54
CA CYS A 26 5.07 1.52 -5.43
C CYS A 26 4.69 0.96 -6.79
N ASP A 27 5.42 1.39 -7.82
CA ASP A 27 5.36 0.75 -9.12
C ASP A 27 5.83 -0.71 -9.06
N LYS A 28 5.51 -1.47 -10.10
CA LYS A 28 5.87 -2.90 -10.23
C LYS A 28 7.36 -3.21 -10.02
N LYS A 29 8.26 -2.26 -10.25
CA LYS A 29 9.71 -2.43 -10.10
C LYS A 29 10.21 -1.97 -8.73
N GLY A 30 9.40 -1.22 -7.99
CA GLY A 30 9.80 -0.52 -6.77
C GLY A 30 10.66 0.72 -7.04
N ASP A 31 10.73 1.21 -8.29
CA ASP A 31 11.56 2.36 -8.65
C ASP A 31 10.96 3.67 -8.12
N THR A 32 9.62 3.75 -8.14
CA THR A 32 8.84 4.87 -7.64
C THR A 32 7.90 4.41 -6.54
N CYS A 33 7.94 5.08 -5.40
CA CYS A 33 7.02 4.87 -4.28
C CYS A 33 6.47 6.21 -3.79
N ILE A 34 5.17 6.27 -3.53
CA ILE A 34 4.50 7.46 -2.99
C ILE A 34 3.67 7.10 -1.76
N ILE A 35 3.45 8.10 -0.90
CA ILE A 35 2.48 8.02 0.19
C ILE A 35 1.09 8.16 -0.42
N LEU A 36 0.24 7.15 -0.22
CA LEU A 36 -1.14 7.13 -0.68
C LEU A 36 -2.11 7.63 0.39
N LEU A 37 -1.84 7.31 1.66
CA LEU A 37 -2.61 7.75 2.82
C LEU A 37 -1.69 7.91 4.03
N ASP A 38 -1.74 9.07 4.68
CA ASP A 38 -0.97 9.43 5.88
C ASP A 38 -1.80 10.15 6.95
N VAL A 39 -3.13 10.12 6.83
CA VAL A 39 -4.05 10.76 7.76
C VAL A 39 -4.95 9.73 8.41
N GLU A 40 -5.13 9.86 9.72
CA GLU A 40 -6.07 9.08 10.54
C GLU A 40 -5.86 7.55 10.48
N LEU A 41 -4.66 7.10 10.12
CA LEU A 41 -4.23 5.72 10.29
C LEU A 41 -3.72 5.55 11.72
N TYR A 42 -4.34 4.65 12.47
CA TYR A 42 -3.97 4.34 13.84
C TYR A 42 -3.74 2.84 13.97
N ASN A 43 -2.47 2.41 14.04
CA ASN A 43 -2.09 1.01 14.15
C ASN A 43 -2.81 0.10 13.12
N PRO A 44 -2.73 0.42 11.82
CA PRO A 44 -3.35 -0.36 10.75
C PRO A 44 -2.87 -1.82 10.74
N LYS A 45 -3.82 -2.76 10.58
CA LYS A 45 -3.58 -4.21 10.76
C LYS A 45 -3.74 -5.09 9.52
N SER A 46 -4.24 -4.55 8.41
CA SER A 46 -4.35 -5.28 7.15
C SER A 46 -4.76 -4.36 6.02
N ILE A 47 -4.42 -4.74 4.78
CA ILE A 47 -4.89 -4.12 3.55
C ILE A 47 -5.39 -5.18 2.57
N ALA A 48 -6.39 -4.82 1.77
CA ALA A 48 -6.93 -5.61 0.69
C ALA A 48 -7.19 -4.70 -0.51
N LEU A 49 -7.13 -5.26 -1.73
CA LEU A 49 -7.32 -4.53 -2.97
C LEU A 49 -8.43 -5.20 -3.80
N ASP A 50 -9.27 -4.37 -4.44
CA ASP A 50 -10.10 -4.78 -5.58
C ASP A 50 -9.69 -4.01 -6.83
N PRO A 51 -8.63 -4.45 -7.54
CA PRO A 51 -8.19 -3.82 -8.78
C PRO A 51 -9.25 -3.70 -9.87
N THR A 52 -10.34 -4.49 -9.82
CA THR A 52 -11.40 -4.43 -10.84
C THR A 52 -12.40 -3.31 -10.62
N SER A 53 -12.49 -2.82 -9.37
CA SER A 53 -13.42 -1.76 -8.98
C SER A 53 -12.73 -0.44 -8.62
N GLY A 54 -11.41 -0.46 -8.42
CA GLY A 54 -10.64 0.69 -7.90
C GLY A 54 -10.90 0.96 -6.44
#